data_AF-A0A0F9GB77-F1
#
_entry.id   AF-A0A0F9GB77-F1
#
_cell.length_a   1.000
_cell.length_b   1.000
_cell.length_c   1.000
_cell.angle_alpha   90.00
_cell.angle_beta   90.00
_cell.angle_gamma   90.00
#
_symmetry.space_group_name_H-M   'P 1'
#
loop_
_entity.id
_entity.type
_entity.pdbx_description
1 polymer ?
#
loop_
_entity_poly.entity_id
_entity_poly.type
_entity_poly.pdbx_seq_one_letter_code
_entity_poly.pdbx_strand_id
1 'polypeptide(L)'
;MLEEYWDEGGKIQWFGQTASEREDFLRNIATAAAHGAAGCYLHGGQTDHFHHTGRTEDMARALEKIRASGMAAGFAAHQSGPHEWIRDNLDPDFQLCCYYDPSSRSEDPNHVPTDEEKFDPAHRDAMAETIRSLKCAAVHYKVLAAGRTPVAEAFEYVAGVIRPQDVVLVGMFLGDDPDMIAKDVALFEQIVQPAL
;
A
#
# COMPACT_ATOMS: atom_id res chain seq x y z
N MET A 1 11.52 21.89 1.28
CA MET A 1 10.89 20.96 2.25
C MET A 1 11.36 19.50 2.10
N LEU A 2 11.49 18.89 0.92
CA LEU A 2 12.23 17.61 0.77
C LEU A 2 13.60 17.80 0.11
N GLU A 3 13.67 18.66 -0.90
CA GLU A 3 14.93 19.06 -1.55
C GLU A 3 15.92 19.65 -0.53
N GLU A 4 15.49 20.65 0.25
CA GLU A 4 16.27 21.23 1.35
C GLU A 4 16.75 20.16 2.36
N TYR A 5 15.90 19.19 2.70
CA TYR A 5 16.27 18.11 3.62
C TYR A 5 17.37 17.22 3.05
N TRP A 6 17.35 16.94 1.73
CA TRP A 6 18.42 16.22 1.06
C TRP A 6 19.69 17.07 0.89
N ASP A 7 19.55 18.38 0.63
CA ASP A 7 20.69 19.31 0.56
C ASP A 7 21.45 19.39 1.90
N GLU A 8 20.74 19.21 3.02
CA GLU A 8 21.30 19.09 4.37
C GLU A 8 21.87 17.69 4.69
N GLY A 9 21.89 16.77 3.73
CA GLY A 9 22.44 15.42 3.86
C GLY A 9 21.44 14.35 4.33
N GLY A 10 20.14 14.68 4.37
CA GLY A 10 19.07 13.74 4.65
C GLY A 10 19.00 12.57 3.66
N LYS A 11 18.38 11.45 4.08
CA LYS A 11 18.37 10.19 3.31
C LYS A 11 17.00 9.51 3.19
N ILE A 12 15.93 10.19 3.58
CA ILE A 12 14.55 9.69 3.42
C ILE A 12 14.30 9.36 1.96
N GLN A 13 13.78 8.16 1.74
CA GLN A 13 13.21 7.70 0.49
C GLN A 13 11.70 7.74 0.62
N TRP A 14 11.00 7.96 -0.49
CA TRP A 14 9.54 8.01 -0.49
C TRP A 14 8.97 7.30 -1.72
N PHE A 15 7.75 6.81 -1.55
CA PHE A 15 7.01 6.09 -2.59
C PHE A 15 5.82 6.94 -2.99
N GLY A 16 5.66 7.18 -4.29
CA GLY A 16 4.53 7.94 -4.84
C GLY A 16 3.30 7.07 -5.04
N GLN A 17 2.14 7.55 -4.60
CA GLN A 17 0.84 6.99 -4.96
C GLN A 17 0.29 7.74 -6.16
N THR A 18 -0.27 7.06 -7.17
CA THR A 18 -1.07 7.75 -8.20
C THR A 18 -2.35 8.30 -7.58
N ALA A 19 -2.84 9.43 -8.06
CA ALA A 19 -4.09 10.02 -7.62
C ALA A 19 -5.25 9.42 -8.45
N SER A 20 -6.23 8.79 -7.79
CA SER A 20 -7.36 8.16 -8.49
C SER A 20 -8.27 9.17 -9.18
N GLU A 21 -8.35 10.37 -8.61
CA GLU A 21 -9.14 11.49 -9.10
C GLU A 21 -8.52 12.17 -10.33
N ARG A 22 -7.32 11.74 -10.72
CA ARG A 22 -6.63 12.19 -11.93
C ARG A 22 -6.65 11.05 -12.94
N GLU A 23 -7.36 11.26 -14.04
CA GLU A 23 -7.48 10.25 -15.11
C GLU A 23 -6.11 9.80 -15.67
N ASP A 24 -5.12 10.71 -15.69
CA ASP A 24 -3.80 10.44 -16.24
C ASP A 24 -2.81 9.96 -15.16
N PHE A 25 -2.93 8.67 -14.80
CA PHE A 25 -1.98 8.01 -13.90
C PHE A 25 -0.55 8.00 -14.45
N LEU A 26 -0.35 8.06 -15.77
CA LEU A 26 0.99 8.13 -16.37
C LEU A 26 1.68 9.46 -16.07
N ARG A 27 0.93 10.56 -16.08
CA ARG A 27 1.42 11.88 -15.64
C ARG A 27 1.73 11.88 -14.15
N ASN A 28 0.93 11.20 -13.33
CA ASN A 28 1.19 11.07 -11.89
C ASN A 28 2.52 10.38 -11.63
N ILE A 29 2.77 9.27 -12.33
CA ILE A 29 4.05 8.54 -12.27
C ILE A 29 5.22 9.44 -12.72
N ALA A 30 5.06 10.19 -13.81
CA ALA A 30 6.09 11.10 -14.30
C ALA A 30 6.40 12.22 -13.28
N THR A 31 5.37 12.77 -12.64
CA THR A 31 5.55 13.76 -11.57
C THR A 31 6.29 13.17 -10.38
N ALA A 32 5.91 11.97 -9.92
CA ALA A 32 6.60 11.30 -8.81
C ALA A 32 8.09 11.09 -9.11
N ALA A 33 8.42 10.63 -10.31
CA ALA A 33 9.80 10.47 -10.75
C ALA A 33 10.56 11.80 -10.79
N ALA A 34 9.94 12.87 -11.29
CA ALA A 34 10.56 14.19 -11.38
C ALA A 34 10.91 14.79 -10.00
N HIS A 35 10.24 14.34 -8.94
CA HIS A 35 10.51 14.76 -7.56
C HIS A 35 11.33 13.74 -6.75
N GLY A 36 11.93 12.75 -7.41
CA GLY A 36 12.89 11.83 -6.80
C GLY A 36 12.25 10.71 -5.96
N ALA A 37 11.05 10.26 -6.31
CA ALA A 37 10.48 9.07 -5.67
C ALA A 37 11.36 7.84 -5.91
N ALA A 38 11.55 7.03 -4.87
CA ALA A 38 12.27 5.75 -4.95
C ALA A 38 11.38 4.63 -5.52
N GLY A 39 10.07 4.76 -5.32
CA GLY A 39 9.06 3.83 -5.82
C GLY A 39 7.77 4.56 -6.20
N CYS A 40 6.93 3.92 -6.98
CA CYS A 40 5.58 4.39 -7.25
C CYS A 40 4.63 3.20 -7.39
N TYR A 41 3.37 3.40 -7.04
CA TYR A 41 2.35 2.38 -7.18
C TYR A 41 1.02 2.93 -7.67
N LEU A 42 0.28 2.11 -8.42
CA LEU A 42 -1.08 2.41 -8.83
C LEU A 42 -2.01 2.38 -7.61
N HIS A 43 -2.85 3.41 -7.47
CA HIS A 43 -3.78 3.58 -6.36
C HIS A 43 -4.71 2.37 -6.18
N GLY A 44 -5.05 2.04 -4.92
CA GLY A 44 -5.92 0.93 -4.56
C GLY A 44 -7.22 0.90 -5.36
N GLY A 45 -7.95 2.00 -5.33
CA GLY A 45 -9.22 2.11 -6.06
C GLY A 45 -9.07 2.10 -7.58
N GLN A 46 -7.96 2.58 -8.14
CA GLN A 46 -7.72 2.45 -9.58
C GLN A 46 -7.44 1.00 -9.97
N THR A 47 -6.60 0.30 -9.20
CA THR A 47 -6.30 -1.11 -9.42
C THR A 47 -7.55 -1.97 -9.31
N ASP A 48 -8.34 -1.80 -8.25
CA ASP A 48 -9.60 -2.54 -8.07
C ASP A 48 -10.56 -2.29 -9.23
N HIS A 49 -10.74 -1.03 -9.63
CA HIS A 49 -11.62 -0.64 -10.73
C HIS A 49 -11.14 -1.20 -12.07
N PHE A 50 -9.85 -1.11 -12.37
CA PHE A 50 -9.28 -1.64 -13.62
C PHE A 50 -9.42 -3.16 -13.70
N HIS A 51 -9.18 -3.86 -12.60
CA HIS A 51 -9.40 -5.29 -12.53
C HIS A 51 -10.89 -5.63 -12.74
N HIS A 52 -11.80 -4.94 -12.05
CA HIS A 52 -13.25 -5.15 -12.17
C HIS A 52 -13.77 -4.93 -13.60
N THR A 53 -13.27 -3.89 -14.28
CA THR A 53 -13.72 -3.48 -15.62
C THR A 53 -12.93 -4.13 -16.75
N GLY A 54 -12.00 -5.04 -16.45
CA GLY A 54 -11.17 -5.71 -17.45
C GLY A 54 -10.10 -4.83 -18.11
N ARG A 55 -9.80 -3.65 -17.54
CA ARG A 55 -8.76 -2.72 -18.01
C ARG A 55 -7.36 -3.11 -17.51
N THR A 56 -7.04 -4.40 -17.54
CA THR A 56 -5.79 -4.93 -17.02
C THR A 56 -4.56 -4.51 -17.85
N GLU A 57 -4.75 -4.14 -19.12
CA GLU A 57 -3.71 -3.52 -19.95
C GLU A 57 -3.23 -2.18 -19.36
N ASP A 58 -4.10 -1.40 -18.70
CA ASP A 58 -3.69 -0.16 -18.04
C ASP A 58 -2.81 -0.43 -16.82
N MET A 59 -3.00 -1.56 -16.13
CA MET A 59 -2.11 -1.99 -15.06
C MET A 59 -0.72 -2.35 -15.59
N ALA A 60 -0.64 -3.07 -16.72
CA ALA A 60 0.62 -3.35 -17.39
C ALA A 60 1.35 -2.06 -17.83
N ARG A 61 0.62 -1.11 -18.42
CA ARG A 61 1.16 0.20 -18.80
C ARG A 61 1.68 1.00 -17.60
N ALA A 62 1.00 0.95 -16.46
CA ALA A 62 1.46 1.58 -15.23
C ALA A 62 2.80 0.97 -14.76
N LEU A 63 2.89 -0.37 -14.71
CA LEU A 63 4.12 -1.09 -14.35
C LEU A 63 5.30 -0.70 -15.26
N GLU A 64 5.11 -0.75 -16.57
CA GLU A 64 6.13 -0.36 -17.55
C GLU A 64 6.57 1.09 -17.35
N LYS A 65 5.62 2.02 -17.16
CA LYS A 65 5.93 3.44 -17.00
C LYS A 65 6.71 3.72 -15.72
N ILE A 66 6.37 3.08 -14.61
CA ILE A 66 7.09 3.25 -13.34
C ILE A 66 8.54 2.76 -13.50
N ARG A 67 8.74 1.57 -14.08
CA ARG A 67 10.07 1.00 -14.33
C ARG A 67 10.91 1.83 -15.29
N ALA A 68 10.30 2.28 -16.40
CA ALA A 68 10.96 3.15 -17.36
C ALA A 68 11.38 4.51 -16.74
N SER A 69 10.80 4.87 -15.61
CA SER A 69 11.16 6.08 -14.85
C SER A 69 12.19 5.82 -13.75
N GLY A 70 12.75 4.59 -13.67
CA GLY A 70 13.82 4.23 -12.73
C GLY A 70 13.36 3.98 -11.29
N MET A 71 12.06 3.81 -11.06
CA MET A 71 11.46 3.62 -9.73
C MET A 71 11.08 2.16 -9.50
N ALA A 72 11.05 1.74 -8.23
CA ALA A 72 10.39 0.50 -7.83
C ALA A 72 8.88 0.58 -8.16
N ALA A 73 8.33 -0.45 -8.79
CA ALA A 73 6.97 -0.46 -9.29
C ALA A 73 6.07 -1.40 -8.51
N GLY A 74 4.94 -0.88 -8.05
CA GLY A 74 3.97 -1.68 -7.32
C GLY A 74 2.52 -1.34 -7.61
N PHE A 75 1.65 -2.02 -6.88
CA PHE A 75 0.20 -1.86 -6.96
C PHE A 75 -0.39 -1.88 -5.56
N ALA A 76 -1.32 -0.97 -5.25
CA ALA A 76 -2.21 -1.14 -4.12
C ALA A 76 -3.54 -1.74 -4.60
N ALA A 77 -4.23 -2.49 -3.76
CA ALA A 77 -5.61 -2.91 -3.96
C ALA A 77 -6.31 -3.15 -2.60
N HIS A 78 -7.64 -3.11 -2.59
CA HIS A 78 -8.43 -3.41 -1.39
C HIS A 78 -8.94 -4.85 -1.37
N GLN A 79 -9.00 -5.49 -2.54
CA GLN A 79 -9.54 -6.83 -2.73
C GLN A 79 -8.41 -7.83 -3.06
N SER A 80 -8.58 -9.09 -2.66
CA SER A 80 -7.63 -10.17 -2.99
C SER A 80 -7.50 -10.43 -4.49
N GLY A 81 -8.62 -10.41 -5.22
CA GLY A 81 -8.67 -10.78 -6.64
C GLY A 81 -7.68 -10.02 -7.53
N PRO A 82 -7.63 -8.66 -7.46
CA PRO A 82 -6.61 -7.89 -8.17
C PRO A 82 -5.18 -8.31 -7.87
N HIS A 83 -4.84 -8.59 -6.59
CA HIS A 83 -3.49 -9.04 -6.22
C HIS A 83 -3.14 -10.42 -6.78
N GLU A 84 -4.08 -11.35 -6.78
CA GLU A 84 -3.92 -12.67 -7.38
C GLU A 84 -3.73 -12.58 -8.90
N TRP A 85 -4.54 -11.75 -9.57
CA TRP A 85 -4.38 -11.50 -10.99
C TRP A 85 -3.01 -10.90 -11.30
N ILE A 86 -2.55 -9.91 -10.52
CA ILE A 86 -1.21 -9.32 -10.65
C ILE A 86 -0.12 -10.39 -10.45
N ARG A 87 -0.20 -11.23 -9.41
CA ARG A 87 0.76 -12.31 -9.13
C ARG A 87 0.93 -13.26 -10.31
N ASP A 88 -0.16 -13.53 -11.03
CA ASP A 88 -0.19 -14.53 -12.10
C ASP A 88 0.16 -13.95 -13.48
N ASN A 89 -0.07 -12.66 -13.70
CA ASN A 89 0.02 -12.04 -15.02
C ASN A 89 1.10 -10.95 -15.14
N LEU A 90 1.52 -10.36 -14.01
CA LEU A 90 2.53 -9.32 -13.96
C LEU A 90 3.68 -9.72 -13.02
N ASP A 91 4.73 -8.92 -13.03
CA ASP A 91 5.91 -9.11 -12.18
C ASP A 91 6.28 -7.77 -11.53
N PRO A 92 5.50 -7.25 -10.55
CA PRO A 92 5.84 -6.01 -9.85
C PRO A 92 6.94 -6.23 -8.79
N ASP A 93 7.54 -5.14 -8.34
CA ASP A 93 8.56 -5.16 -7.30
C ASP A 93 7.91 -5.31 -5.89
N PHE A 94 6.68 -4.80 -5.71
CA PHE A 94 5.91 -4.94 -4.47
C PHE A 94 4.39 -4.81 -4.70
N GLN A 95 3.60 -5.24 -3.71
CA GLN A 95 2.15 -5.03 -3.67
C GLN A 95 1.69 -4.49 -2.30
N LEU A 96 0.98 -3.37 -2.28
CA LEU A 96 0.32 -2.80 -1.10
C LEU A 96 -1.02 -3.49 -0.86
N CYS A 97 -1.03 -4.39 0.13
CA CYS A 97 -2.15 -5.22 0.48
C CYS A 97 -2.93 -4.59 1.62
N CYS A 98 -4.03 -3.92 1.28
CA CYS A 98 -4.93 -3.38 2.28
C CYS A 98 -5.67 -4.52 2.99
N TYR A 99 -5.66 -4.53 4.32
CA TYR A 99 -6.35 -5.55 5.11
C TYR A 99 -7.88 -5.48 5.00
N TYR A 100 -8.43 -4.40 4.44
CA TYR A 100 -9.87 -4.18 4.42
C TYR A 100 -10.32 -3.65 3.07
N ASP A 101 -11.51 -4.07 2.64
CA ASP A 101 -12.30 -3.40 1.60
C ASP A 101 -13.30 -2.42 2.24
N PRO A 102 -12.88 -1.15 2.50
CA PRO A 102 -13.69 -0.17 3.21
C PRO A 102 -14.91 0.27 2.42
N SER A 103 -14.80 0.34 1.09
CA SER A 103 -15.88 0.73 0.19
C SER A 103 -15.54 0.25 -1.21
N SER A 104 -16.55 -0.27 -1.92
CA SER A 104 -16.38 -0.80 -3.27
C SER A 104 -15.88 0.27 -4.23
N ARG A 105 -14.94 -0.13 -5.08
CA ARG A 105 -14.35 0.69 -6.15
C ARG A 105 -14.75 0.23 -7.55
N SER A 106 -15.76 -0.65 -7.62
CA SER A 106 -16.20 -1.27 -8.88
C SER A 106 -16.78 -0.24 -9.85
N GLU A 107 -17.60 0.69 -9.36
CA GLU A 107 -18.24 1.74 -10.18
C GLU A 107 -17.36 2.97 -10.36
N ASP A 108 -16.71 3.44 -9.28
CA ASP A 108 -15.84 4.62 -9.27
C ASP A 108 -14.56 4.31 -8.47
N PRO A 109 -13.36 4.55 -9.03
CA PRO A 109 -12.10 4.33 -8.33
C PRO A 109 -11.84 5.30 -7.16
N ASN A 110 -12.61 6.38 -7.05
CA ASN A 110 -12.40 7.43 -6.06
C ASN A 110 -13.00 7.09 -4.70
N HIS A 111 -12.34 7.59 -3.65
CA HIS A 111 -12.90 7.58 -2.31
C HIS A 111 -14.06 8.57 -2.21
N VAL A 112 -15.20 8.11 -1.71
CA VAL A 112 -16.37 8.93 -1.39
C VAL A 112 -16.37 9.17 0.12
N PRO A 113 -16.09 10.39 0.61
CA PRO A 113 -15.92 10.65 2.05
C PRO A 113 -17.18 10.40 2.90
N THR A 114 -18.35 10.35 2.27
CA THR A 114 -19.64 10.10 2.94
C THR A 114 -19.96 8.62 3.08
N ASP A 115 -19.17 7.74 2.46
CA ASP A 115 -19.40 6.30 2.57
C ASP A 115 -19.10 5.81 3.98
N GLU A 116 -19.95 4.91 4.47
CA GLU A 116 -19.67 4.17 5.69
C GLU A 116 -18.58 3.12 5.40
N GLU A 117 -17.36 3.39 5.85
CA GLU A 117 -16.25 2.45 5.67
C GLU A 117 -16.42 1.16 6.48
N LYS A 118 -16.18 0.02 5.84
CA LYS A 118 -16.27 -1.32 6.44
C LYS A 118 -14.89 -1.90 6.76
N PHE A 119 -14.70 -2.32 8.00
CA PHE A 119 -13.46 -2.95 8.47
C PHE A 119 -13.73 -4.40 8.92
N ASP A 120 -14.24 -5.21 8.00
CA ASP A 120 -14.59 -6.61 8.24
C ASP A 120 -13.32 -7.48 8.42
N PRO A 121 -13.13 -8.18 9.56
CA PRO A 121 -12.02 -9.11 9.74
C PRO A 121 -11.94 -10.21 8.68
N ALA A 122 -13.04 -10.58 8.03
CA ALA A 122 -13.02 -11.55 6.93
C ALA A 122 -12.21 -11.04 5.72
N HIS A 123 -12.23 -9.73 5.44
CA HIS A 123 -11.38 -9.13 4.41
C HIS A 123 -9.90 -9.26 4.78
N ARG A 124 -9.57 -9.02 6.05
CA ARG A 124 -8.21 -9.12 6.59
C ARG A 124 -7.67 -10.53 6.45
N ASP A 125 -8.47 -11.52 6.84
CA ASP A 125 -8.07 -12.92 6.80
C ASP A 125 -7.92 -13.41 5.35
N ALA A 126 -8.81 -13.00 4.43
CA ALA A 126 -8.66 -13.28 3.00
C ALA A 126 -7.39 -12.65 2.40
N MET A 127 -7.08 -11.41 2.77
CA MET A 127 -5.85 -10.74 2.32
C MET A 127 -4.61 -11.41 2.89
N ALA A 128 -4.63 -11.87 4.15
CA ALA A 128 -3.53 -12.62 4.75
C ALA A 128 -3.21 -13.91 3.98
N GLU A 129 -4.22 -14.67 3.57
CA GLU A 129 -4.02 -15.84 2.70
C GLU A 129 -3.48 -15.45 1.32
N THR A 130 -3.92 -14.32 0.77
CA THR A 130 -3.41 -13.79 -0.50
C THR A 130 -1.92 -13.48 -0.41
N ILE A 131 -1.50 -12.75 0.64
CA ILE A 131 -0.12 -12.36 0.91
C ILE A 131 0.82 -13.57 0.93
N ARG A 132 0.41 -14.68 1.56
CA ARG A 132 1.23 -15.91 1.61
C ARG A 132 1.58 -16.45 0.23
N SER A 133 0.74 -16.21 -0.77
CA SER A 133 0.94 -16.69 -2.15
C SER A 133 1.73 -15.73 -3.03
N LEU A 134 1.96 -14.48 -2.61
CA LEU A 134 2.61 -13.46 -3.45
C LEU A 134 4.07 -13.79 -3.72
N LYS A 135 4.55 -13.46 -4.93
CA LYS A 135 5.95 -13.67 -5.32
C LYS A 135 6.86 -12.52 -4.91
N CYS A 136 6.35 -11.29 -5.01
CA CYS A 136 7.05 -10.07 -4.60
C CYS A 136 6.83 -9.77 -3.10
N ALA A 137 7.49 -8.73 -2.60
CA ALA A 137 7.24 -8.20 -1.26
C ALA A 137 5.80 -7.69 -1.14
N ALA A 138 5.19 -7.91 0.01
CA ALA A 138 3.91 -7.32 0.40
C ALA A 138 4.17 -6.12 1.33
N VAL A 139 3.39 -5.07 1.14
CA VAL A 139 3.29 -3.96 2.08
C VAL A 139 1.94 -4.09 2.79
N HIS A 140 1.95 -4.47 4.05
CA HIS A 140 0.76 -4.63 4.86
C HIS A 140 0.20 -3.25 5.20
N TYR A 141 -1.00 -2.92 4.71
CA TYR A 141 -1.61 -1.60 4.85
C TYR A 141 -2.99 -1.66 5.51
N LYS A 142 -3.38 -0.54 6.14
CA LYS A 142 -4.57 -0.40 7.01
C LYS A 142 -4.63 -1.41 8.16
N VAL A 143 -3.48 -1.89 8.65
CA VAL A 143 -3.42 -2.89 9.73
C VAL A 143 -4.15 -2.47 11.02
N LEU A 144 -4.30 -1.17 11.27
CA LEU A 144 -5.00 -0.61 12.43
C LEU A 144 -6.51 -0.34 12.22
N ALA A 145 -7.08 -0.69 11.06
CA ALA A 145 -8.49 -0.41 10.72
C ALA A 145 -8.91 1.07 10.94
N ALA A 146 -8.03 1.99 10.53
CA ALA A 146 -8.18 3.43 10.79
C ALA A 146 -8.41 3.77 12.28
N GLY A 147 -7.63 3.12 13.16
CA GLY A 147 -7.65 3.34 14.61
C GLY A 147 -8.71 2.54 15.37
N ARG A 148 -9.48 1.67 14.69
CA ARG A 148 -10.50 0.82 15.33
C ARG A 148 -9.91 -0.40 16.02
N THR A 149 -8.74 -0.85 15.56
CA THR A 149 -8.02 -1.96 16.18
C THR A 149 -6.90 -1.41 17.05
N PRO A 150 -6.80 -1.83 18.34
CA PRO A 150 -5.68 -1.49 19.19
C PRO A 150 -4.34 -1.85 18.54
N VAL A 151 -3.33 -0.99 18.69
CA VAL A 151 -2.02 -1.15 18.01
C VAL A 151 -1.37 -2.50 18.32
N ALA A 152 -1.35 -2.92 19.59
CA ALA A 152 -0.79 -4.21 19.99
C ALA A 152 -1.52 -5.39 19.33
N GLU A 153 -2.85 -5.39 19.31
CA GLU A 153 -3.67 -6.43 18.68
C GLU A 153 -3.40 -6.52 17.16
N ALA A 154 -3.29 -5.37 16.50
CA ALA A 154 -2.97 -5.33 15.07
C ALA A 154 -1.58 -5.87 14.77
N PHE A 155 -0.57 -5.53 15.59
CA PHE A 155 0.79 -6.03 15.42
C PHE A 155 0.92 -7.52 15.73
N GLU A 156 0.18 -8.04 16.73
CA GLU A 156 0.11 -9.48 16.99
C GLU A 156 -0.45 -10.25 15.78
N TYR A 157 -1.49 -9.70 15.14
CA TYR A 157 -2.00 -10.29 13.90
C TYR A 157 -0.96 -10.24 12.77
N VAL A 158 -0.32 -9.08 12.56
CA VAL A 158 0.73 -8.91 11.55
C VAL A 158 1.88 -9.89 11.75
N ALA A 159 2.32 -10.11 13.00
CA ALA A 159 3.40 -11.05 13.32
C ALA A 159 3.10 -12.49 12.83
N GLY A 160 1.83 -12.89 12.77
CA GLY A 160 1.41 -14.20 12.27
C GLY A 160 1.32 -14.33 10.74
N VAL A 161 1.50 -13.24 9.99
CA VAL A 161 1.29 -13.19 8.53
C VAL A 161 2.50 -12.66 7.76
N ILE A 162 3.22 -11.70 8.34
CA ILE A 162 4.34 -11.02 7.69
C ILE A 162 5.46 -12.00 7.30
N ARG A 163 6.01 -11.82 6.10
CA ARG A 163 7.13 -12.63 5.59
C ARG A 163 8.44 -11.84 5.66
N PRO A 164 9.61 -12.50 5.58
CA PRO A 164 10.91 -11.82 5.76
C PRO A 164 11.17 -10.62 4.83
N GLN A 165 10.61 -10.64 3.63
CA GLN A 165 10.75 -9.57 2.63
C GLN A 165 9.66 -8.49 2.70
N ASP A 166 8.64 -8.69 3.54
CA ASP A 166 7.49 -7.80 3.62
C ASP A 166 7.77 -6.61 4.56
N VAL A 167 6.95 -5.57 4.45
CA VAL A 167 6.98 -4.39 5.32
C VAL A 167 5.58 -3.98 5.73
N VAL A 168 5.46 -3.13 6.75
CA VAL A 168 4.16 -2.69 7.29
C VAL A 168 4.05 -1.17 7.17
N LEU A 169 2.96 -0.71 6.57
CA LEU A 169 2.63 0.70 6.40
C LEU A 169 1.60 1.12 7.46
N VAL A 170 2.07 1.82 8.49
CA VAL A 170 1.24 2.30 9.60
C VAL A 170 0.96 3.80 9.44
N GLY A 171 -0.31 4.16 9.35
CA GLY A 171 -0.74 5.55 9.39
C GLY A 171 -0.92 6.02 10.82
N MET A 172 -0.37 7.19 11.16
CA MET A 172 -0.40 7.75 12.51
C MET A 172 -0.97 9.17 12.48
N PHE A 173 -1.81 9.48 13.47
CA PHE A 173 -2.28 10.84 13.76
C PHE A 173 -1.81 11.21 15.16
N LEU A 174 -0.76 12.03 15.24
CA LEU A 174 -0.05 12.28 16.51
C LEU A 174 -0.94 12.91 17.58
N GLY A 175 -1.89 13.77 17.19
CA GLY A 175 -2.69 14.53 18.14
C GLY A 175 -1.81 15.23 19.18
N ASP A 176 -2.02 14.90 20.45
CA ASP A 176 -1.26 15.43 21.59
C ASP A 176 -0.07 14.54 22.02
N ASP A 177 0.20 13.44 21.29
CA ASP A 177 1.32 12.52 21.58
C ASP A 177 2.44 12.65 20.52
N PRO A 178 3.44 13.51 20.76
CA PRO A 178 4.55 13.68 19.83
C PRO A 178 5.46 12.44 19.72
N ASP A 179 5.39 11.53 20.69
CA ASP A 179 6.24 10.33 20.75
C ASP A 179 5.55 9.09 20.15
N MET A 180 4.33 9.21 19.63
CA MET A 180 3.53 8.10 19.11
C MET A 180 4.30 7.24 18.10
N ILE A 181 5.02 7.86 17.17
CA ILE A 181 5.84 7.14 16.17
C ILE A 181 6.87 6.24 16.85
N ALA A 182 7.62 6.78 17.81
CA ALA A 182 8.67 6.02 18.49
C ALA A 182 8.08 4.88 19.34
N LYS A 183 6.94 5.13 19.99
CA LYS A 183 6.22 4.12 20.78
C LYS A 183 5.70 2.98 19.91
N ASP A 184 5.08 3.30 18.79
CA ASP A 184 4.53 2.32 17.85
C ASP A 184 5.65 1.48 17.22
N VAL A 185 6.79 2.10 16.85
CA VAL A 185 7.96 1.36 16.35
C VAL A 185 8.51 0.41 17.42
N ALA A 186 8.70 0.87 18.66
CA ALA A 186 9.22 0.03 19.73
C ALA A 186 8.29 -1.15 20.03
N LEU A 187 6.97 -0.92 20.00
CA LEU A 187 5.97 -1.97 20.19
C LEU A 187 5.96 -2.95 19.01
N PHE A 188 6.12 -2.46 17.78
CA PHE A 188 6.24 -3.30 16.59
C PHE A 188 7.45 -4.22 16.69
N GLU A 189 8.63 -3.70 17.03
CA GLU A 189 9.86 -4.50 17.17
C GLU A 189 9.78 -5.53 18.31
N GLN A 190 9.03 -5.23 19.37
CA GLN A 190 8.81 -6.17 20.46
C GLN A 190 7.94 -7.36 20.04
N ILE A 191 6.89 -7.11 19.25
CA ILE A 191 5.88 -8.11 18.87
C ILE A 191 6.26 -8.85 17.59
N VAL A 192 6.65 -8.11 16.56
CA VAL A 192 7.00 -8.61 15.24
C VAL A 192 8.49 -8.90 15.20
N GLN A 193 8.86 -10.07 15.69
CA GLN A 193 10.26 -10.50 15.64
C GLN A 193 10.64 -10.93 14.22
N PRO A 194 11.88 -10.64 13.78
CA PRO A 194 12.38 -11.17 12.52
C PRO A 194 12.25 -12.70 12.52
N ALA A 195 11.71 -13.27 11.44
CA ALA A 195 11.77 -14.71 11.26
C ALA A 195 13.26 -15.12 11.24
N LEU A 196 13.65 -15.97 12.20
CA LEU A 196 15.00 -16.53 12.33
C LEU A 196 15.36 -17.41 11.12
#